data_AF-A0A7S3DWH9-F1
#
_entry.id   AF-A0A7S3DWH9-F1
#
_cell.length_a   1.000
_cell.length_b   1.000
_cell.length_c   1.000
_cell.angle_alpha   90.00
_cell.angle_beta   90.00
_cell.angle_gamma   90.00
#
_symmetry.space_group_name_H-M   'P 1'
#
loop_
_entity.id
_entity.type
_entity.pdbx_description
1 polymer ?
#
loop_
_entity_poly.entity_id
_entity_poly.type
_entity_poly.pdbx_seq_one_letter_code
_entity_poly.pdbx_strand_id
1 'polypeptide(L)'
;MMTISSSTFLMAVVACLLSPAVQALGVLPHTATRTPSSSSSSLFMVGRASADADFAKAPLTQDDQAVDPNVYNVNDLELAAQLWQVSLSSKTNQPNRPANTPFLDTKPFLPKDPTTKYVVDNVVVQVSRTGGLGMQLWELAGGRDDGCGITLIEGVSGNAEAAGVLPGDSLARIQYTTSMQGTQSSTTATEMDVAQAITTLNCECRDFDATMEVLTSLPPPEVVDTLTLTLKRLRTWPQIDVVVE
;
A
#
# COMPACT_ATOMS: atom_id res chain seq x y z
N MET A 1 -15.83 -44.44 29.44
CA MET A 1 -14.51 -44.67 28.80
C MET A 1 -14.62 -44.18 27.38
N MET A 2 -14.13 -42.97 27.11
CA MET A 2 -14.13 -42.34 25.79
C MET A 2 -12.68 -42.18 25.34
N THR A 3 -12.33 -42.84 24.24
CA THR A 3 -11.04 -42.77 23.56
C THR A 3 -11.06 -41.59 22.59
N ILE A 4 -10.19 -40.61 22.80
CA ILE A 4 -9.93 -39.54 21.82
C ILE A 4 -8.60 -39.84 21.13
N SER A 5 -8.68 -39.81 19.81
CA SER A 5 -7.66 -40.19 18.83
C SER A 5 -6.60 -39.09 18.70
N SER A 6 -5.33 -39.52 18.76
CA SER A 6 -4.14 -38.69 18.54
C SER A 6 -4.00 -38.32 17.07
N SER A 7 -3.99 -37.02 16.76
CA SER A 7 -3.60 -36.51 15.44
C SER A 7 -2.14 -36.07 15.48
N THR A 8 -1.30 -36.87 14.82
CA THR A 8 0.13 -36.69 14.66
C THR A 8 0.40 -35.57 13.64
N PHE A 9 0.94 -34.43 14.07
CA PHE A 9 1.43 -33.39 13.17
C PHE A 9 2.87 -33.73 12.76
N LEU A 10 3.06 -33.96 11.45
CA LEU A 10 4.32 -34.33 10.84
C LEU A 10 5.18 -33.07 10.63
N MET A 11 6.36 -33.03 11.26
CA MET A 11 7.39 -32.02 11.00
C MET A 11 7.95 -32.17 9.57
N ALA A 12 8.00 -31.08 8.82
CA ALA A 12 8.83 -30.97 7.62
C ALA A 12 10.11 -30.18 7.97
N VAL A 13 11.20 -30.91 8.14
CA VAL A 13 12.57 -30.38 8.19
C VAL A 13 13.01 -30.12 6.75
N VAL A 14 13.17 -28.86 6.35
CA VAL A 14 13.84 -28.50 5.08
C VAL A 14 15.27 -28.11 5.40
N ALA A 15 16.17 -29.06 5.15
CA ALA A 15 17.61 -28.83 5.09
C ALA A 15 17.96 -28.23 3.72
N CYS A 16 18.43 -26.98 3.67
CA CYS A 16 19.11 -26.43 2.50
C CYS A 16 20.63 -26.45 2.74
N LEU A 17 21.26 -27.44 2.13
CA LEU A 17 22.71 -27.54 1.98
C LEU A 17 23.19 -26.59 0.86
N LEU A 18 24.16 -25.73 1.24
CA LEU A 18 25.39 -25.35 0.53
C LEU A 18 25.41 -25.32 -1.01
N SER A 19 25.84 -24.17 -1.59
CA SER A 19 26.94 -24.14 -2.58
C SER A 19 27.35 -22.71 -3.05
N PRO A 20 28.53 -22.53 -3.70
CA PRO A 20 29.53 -21.58 -3.22
C PRO A 20 29.88 -20.41 -4.19
N ALA A 21 30.75 -19.55 -3.67
CA ALA A 21 31.83 -18.82 -4.37
C ALA A 21 31.45 -17.86 -5.52
N VAL A 22 31.38 -16.57 -5.19
CA VAL A 22 31.50 -15.47 -6.16
C VAL A 22 32.98 -15.24 -6.46
N GLN A 23 33.38 -15.52 -7.70
CA GLN A 23 34.68 -15.14 -8.25
C GLN A 23 34.67 -13.70 -8.76
N ALA A 24 35.88 -13.16 -8.78
CA ALA A 24 36.24 -11.77 -8.83
C ALA A 24 36.04 -11.07 -10.19
N LEU A 25 36.13 -9.74 -10.10
CA LEU A 25 36.12 -8.75 -11.16
C LEU A 25 37.02 -9.07 -12.36
N GLY A 26 36.48 -8.84 -13.55
CA GLY A 26 37.23 -8.55 -14.77
C GLY A 26 36.65 -7.29 -15.43
N VAL A 27 37.47 -6.27 -15.58
CA VAL A 27 37.16 -4.97 -16.19
C VAL A 27 37.78 -4.93 -17.60
N LEU A 28 37.20 -4.09 -18.48
CA LEU A 28 37.78 -3.40 -19.67
C LEU A 28 37.37 -3.95 -21.07
N PRO A 29 37.57 -3.20 -22.19
CA PRO A 29 36.70 -2.10 -22.67
C PRO A 29 36.50 -2.08 -24.22
N HIS A 30 35.76 -1.07 -24.71
CA HIS A 30 35.70 -0.57 -26.12
C HIS A 30 35.11 -1.54 -27.17
N THR A 31 34.49 -1.15 -28.29
CA THR A 31 34.52 0.06 -29.12
C THR A 31 33.23 0.04 -29.96
N ALA A 32 32.40 1.10 -29.96
CA ALA A 32 31.21 1.16 -30.81
C ALA A 32 31.53 1.94 -32.10
N THR A 33 31.69 1.23 -33.21
CA THR A 33 31.86 1.79 -34.55
C THR A 33 30.50 2.22 -35.10
N ARG A 34 30.30 3.52 -35.29
CA ARG A 34 29.06 4.11 -35.81
C ARG A 34 29.15 4.23 -37.34
N THR A 35 28.38 3.43 -38.06
CA THR A 35 28.20 3.54 -39.51
C THR A 35 27.11 4.59 -39.84
N PRO A 36 27.34 5.52 -40.78
CA PRO A 36 26.28 6.39 -41.29
C PRO A 36 25.55 5.69 -42.46
N SER A 37 24.30 5.27 -42.25
CA SER A 37 23.42 4.85 -43.35
C SER A 37 22.62 6.05 -43.84
N SER A 38 22.95 6.53 -45.03
CA SER A 38 22.12 7.42 -45.83
C SER A 38 20.87 6.67 -46.28
N SER A 39 19.69 7.19 -45.93
CA SER A 39 18.43 6.68 -46.45
C SER A 39 17.61 7.83 -47.00
N SER A 40 17.34 7.66 -48.29
CA SER A 40 16.71 8.58 -49.22
C SER A 40 15.30 8.96 -48.77
N SER A 41 15.05 10.27 -48.71
CA SER A 41 13.75 10.85 -48.41
C SER A 41 12.86 10.79 -49.65
N SER A 42 11.82 9.96 -49.63
CA SER A 42 10.70 10.10 -50.58
C SER A 42 9.66 11.05 -49.98
N LEU A 43 9.55 12.22 -50.60
CA LEU A 43 8.55 13.24 -50.30
C LEU A 43 7.17 12.73 -50.76
N PHE A 44 6.42 12.13 -49.85
CA PHE A 44 4.97 12.05 -50.00
C PHE A 44 4.37 13.38 -49.56
N MET A 45 3.78 14.11 -50.51
CA MET A 45 2.91 15.25 -50.20
C MET A 45 1.63 14.71 -49.54
N VAL A 46 1.67 14.54 -48.23
CA VAL A 46 0.48 14.40 -47.40
C VAL A 46 -0.18 15.78 -47.38
N GLY A 47 -1.39 15.88 -47.93
CA GLY A 47 -2.19 17.09 -47.83
C GLY A 47 -2.28 17.52 -46.37
N ARG A 48 -1.89 18.77 -46.08
CA ARG A 48 -2.00 19.38 -44.76
C ARG A 48 -3.48 19.38 -44.35
N ALA A 49 -3.90 18.37 -43.58
CA ALA A 49 -5.06 18.52 -42.73
C ALA A 49 -4.76 19.69 -41.78
N SER A 50 -5.72 20.61 -41.63
CA SER A 50 -5.58 21.75 -40.73
C SER A 50 -5.40 21.21 -39.31
N ALA A 51 -4.21 21.41 -38.73
CA ALA A 51 -3.88 20.92 -37.38
C ALA A 51 -4.79 21.51 -36.28
N ASP A 52 -5.57 22.54 -36.62
CA ASP A 52 -6.45 23.25 -35.69
C ASP A 52 -7.91 22.76 -35.67
N ALA A 53 -8.30 21.78 -36.51
CA ALA A 53 -9.72 21.41 -36.64
C ALA A 53 -10.21 20.36 -35.61
N ASP A 54 -9.37 19.41 -35.20
CA ASP A 54 -9.83 18.25 -34.41
C ASP A 54 -9.60 18.35 -32.89
N PHE A 55 -8.88 19.37 -32.41
CA PHE A 55 -8.62 19.57 -30.97
C PHE A 55 -9.31 20.81 -30.39
N ALA A 56 -10.11 21.53 -31.17
CA ALA A 56 -10.67 22.83 -30.76
C ALA A 56 -11.69 22.73 -29.61
N LYS A 57 -12.12 21.52 -29.25
CA LYS A 57 -12.99 21.29 -28.09
C LYS A 57 -12.50 20.05 -27.37
N ALA A 58 -11.73 20.24 -26.30
CA ALA A 58 -11.52 19.16 -25.34
C ALA A 58 -12.92 18.60 -25.00
N PRO A 59 -13.15 17.29 -25.19
CA PRO A 59 -14.42 16.70 -24.79
C PRO A 59 -14.65 17.11 -23.35
N LEU A 60 -15.82 17.71 -23.09
CA LEU A 60 -16.25 17.98 -21.73
C LEU A 60 -16.32 16.62 -21.05
N THR A 61 -15.30 16.28 -20.28
CA THR A 61 -15.38 15.20 -19.31
C THR A 61 -16.54 15.58 -18.41
N GLN A 62 -17.67 14.89 -18.54
CA GLN A 62 -18.72 14.98 -17.55
C GLN A 62 -18.09 14.49 -16.25
N ASP A 63 -17.76 15.41 -15.36
CA ASP A 63 -17.20 15.12 -14.03
C ASP A 63 -18.12 14.22 -13.18
N ASP A 64 -19.36 13.97 -13.63
CA ASP A 64 -20.36 13.11 -12.99
C ASP A 64 -20.18 11.60 -13.21
N GLN A 65 -19.17 11.14 -13.96
CA GLN A 65 -18.89 9.70 -14.14
C GLN A 65 -17.62 9.22 -13.43
N ALA A 66 -17.28 9.82 -12.29
CA ALA A 66 -16.25 9.24 -11.43
C ALA A 66 -16.69 7.83 -10.99
N VAL A 67 -15.95 6.82 -11.46
CA VAL A 67 -16.15 5.42 -11.07
C VAL A 67 -15.91 5.30 -9.57
N ASP A 68 -16.89 4.84 -8.81
CA ASP A 68 -16.73 4.61 -7.37
C ASP A 68 -15.67 3.52 -7.14
N PRO A 69 -14.51 3.85 -6.56
CA PRO A 69 -13.43 2.89 -6.38
C PRO A 69 -13.80 1.79 -5.37
N ASN A 70 -14.80 2.00 -4.51
CA ASN A 70 -15.19 1.02 -3.49
C ASN A 70 -15.91 -0.20 -4.04
N VAL A 71 -16.45 -0.12 -5.26
CA VAL A 71 -17.04 -1.26 -5.98
C VAL A 71 -15.99 -2.33 -6.27
N TYR A 72 -14.71 -1.96 -6.33
CA TYR A 72 -13.59 -2.83 -6.69
C TYR A 72 -12.85 -3.39 -5.47
N ASN A 73 -13.35 -3.17 -4.25
CA ASN A 73 -12.70 -3.68 -3.04
C ASN A 73 -12.75 -5.21 -2.97
N VAL A 74 -11.65 -5.83 -2.57
CA VAL A 74 -11.62 -7.27 -2.26
C VAL A 74 -12.17 -7.48 -0.85
N ASN A 75 -13.49 -7.67 -0.74
CA ASN A 75 -14.17 -7.81 0.56
C ASN A 75 -14.10 -9.21 1.17
N ASP A 76 -13.65 -10.22 0.41
CA ASP A 76 -13.42 -11.57 0.91
C ASP A 76 -12.06 -11.63 1.61
N LEU A 77 -12.09 -11.74 2.94
CA LEU A 77 -10.90 -11.78 3.79
C LEU A 77 -9.95 -12.92 3.43
N GLU A 78 -10.48 -14.11 3.12
CA GLU A 78 -9.67 -15.29 2.79
C GLU A 78 -9.00 -15.14 1.43
N LEU A 79 -9.69 -14.51 0.48
CA LEU A 79 -9.10 -14.14 -0.81
C LEU A 79 -8.01 -13.07 -0.63
N ALA A 80 -8.28 -12.03 0.17
CA ALA A 80 -7.31 -10.99 0.48
C ALA A 80 -6.04 -11.57 1.11
N ALA A 81 -6.18 -12.48 2.08
CA ALA A 81 -5.08 -13.20 2.72
C ALA A 81 -4.22 -14.00 1.71
N GLN A 82 -4.83 -14.56 0.66
CA GLN A 82 -4.09 -15.26 -0.38
C GLN A 82 -3.34 -14.31 -1.32
N LEU A 83 -3.82 -13.07 -1.50
CA LEU A 83 -3.29 -12.10 -2.44
C LEU A 83 -2.11 -11.28 -1.90
N TRP A 84 -2.06 -11.02 -0.60
CA TRP A 84 -0.98 -10.22 -0.01
C TRP A 84 0.40 -10.90 -0.13
N GLN A 85 1.41 -10.08 -0.42
CA GLN A 85 2.82 -10.42 -0.28
C GLN A 85 3.64 -9.21 0.18
N VAL A 86 4.80 -9.47 0.76
CA VAL A 86 5.81 -8.45 1.03
C VAL A 86 6.84 -8.49 -0.10
N SER A 87 7.02 -7.37 -0.78
CA SER A 87 8.02 -7.19 -1.82
C SER A 87 9.20 -6.36 -1.28
N LEU A 88 10.42 -6.68 -1.71
CA LEU A 88 11.60 -5.84 -1.52
C LEU A 88 12.15 -5.43 -2.88
N SER A 89 12.38 -4.13 -3.06
CA SER A 89 13.05 -3.61 -4.25
C SER A 89 14.51 -3.33 -3.96
N SER A 90 15.41 -3.85 -4.78
CA SER A 90 16.86 -3.56 -4.72
C SER A 90 17.21 -2.15 -5.21
N LYS A 91 16.28 -1.47 -5.87
CA LYS A 91 16.44 -0.11 -6.40
C LYS A 91 15.31 0.78 -5.91
N THR A 92 15.61 2.07 -5.72
CA THR A 92 14.61 3.11 -5.50
C THR A 92 13.82 3.30 -6.79
N ASN A 93 12.73 2.54 -6.93
CA ASN A 93 11.87 2.56 -8.13
C ASN A 93 10.72 3.57 -8.00
N GLN A 94 10.51 4.13 -6.80
CA GLN A 94 9.49 5.13 -6.53
C GLN A 94 10.07 6.25 -5.65
N PRO A 95 9.66 7.51 -5.83
CA PRO A 95 10.20 8.65 -5.09
C PRO A 95 10.04 8.51 -3.57
N ASN A 96 9.06 7.72 -3.11
CA ASN A 96 8.75 7.54 -1.69
C ASN A 96 9.10 6.13 -1.16
N ARG A 97 9.89 5.34 -1.89
CA ARG A 97 10.31 3.99 -1.43
C ARG A 97 11.83 3.82 -1.56
N PRO A 98 12.58 3.89 -0.45
CA PRO A 98 14.00 3.60 -0.45
C PRO A 98 14.26 2.16 -0.91
N ALA A 99 15.44 1.92 -1.48
CA ALA A 99 15.91 0.56 -1.73
C ALA A 99 15.92 -0.26 -0.41
N ASN A 100 15.68 -1.55 -0.52
CA ASN A 100 15.66 -2.51 0.59
C ASN A 100 14.63 -2.22 1.69
N THR A 101 13.63 -1.37 1.43
CA THR A 101 12.50 -1.17 2.33
C THR A 101 11.37 -2.13 1.93
N PRO A 102 10.93 -3.04 2.82
CA PRO A 102 9.77 -3.89 2.58
C PRO A 102 8.51 -3.06 2.31
N PHE A 103 7.68 -3.50 1.38
CA PHE A 103 6.37 -2.89 1.12
C PHE A 103 5.33 -3.95 0.77
N LEU A 104 4.06 -3.62 1.03
CA LEU A 104 2.96 -4.52 0.71
C LEU A 104 2.61 -4.44 -0.77
N ASP A 105 2.42 -5.62 -1.36
CA ASP A 105 2.19 -5.82 -2.78
C ASP A 105 1.22 -6.98 -3.00
N THR A 106 0.77 -7.16 -4.24
CA THR A 106 -0.09 -8.28 -4.63
C THR A 106 0.73 -9.39 -5.25
N LYS A 107 0.44 -10.65 -4.92
CA LYS A 107 0.99 -11.80 -5.66
C LYS A 107 0.60 -11.69 -7.13
N PRO A 108 1.52 -12.00 -8.05
CA PRO A 108 1.34 -11.69 -9.47
C PRO A 108 0.15 -12.41 -10.11
N PHE A 109 -0.27 -13.59 -9.60
CA PHE A 109 -1.43 -14.32 -10.14
C PHE A 109 -2.04 -15.25 -9.09
N LEU A 110 -3.37 -15.33 -9.04
CA LEU A 110 -4.07 -16.49 -8.49
C LEU A 110 -4.45 -17.42 -9.65
N PRO A 111 -4.24 -18.74 -9.54
CA PRO A 111 -4.48 -19.70 -10.63
C PRO A 111 -5.95 -19.80 -11.07
N LYS A 112 -6.89 -19.24 -10.30
CA LYS A 112 -8.33 -19.32 -10.59
C LYS A 112 -8.80 -18.36 -11.68
N ASP A 113 -8.14 -17.21 -11.86
CA ASP A 113 -8.50 -16.26 -12.91
C ASP A 113 -7.28 -15.43 -13.36
N PRO A 114 -6.71 -15.70 -14.54
CA PRO A 114 -5.56 -14.95 -15.06
C PRO A 114 -5.93 -13.55 -15.57
N THR A 115 -7.22 -13.23 -15.71
CA THR A 115 -7.69 -11.95 -16.25
C THR A 115 -7.86 -10.89 -15.18
N THR A 116 -8.22 -11.29 -13.97
CA THR A 116 -8.36 -10.38 -12.83
C THR A 116 -6.98 -9.97 -12.32
N LYS A 117 -6.66 -8.68 -12.47
CA LYS A 117 -5.48 -8.06 -11.86
C LYS A 117 -5.89 -7.42 -10.54
N TYR A 118 -5.07 -7.60 -9.52
CA TYR A 118 -5.25 -6.94 -8.24
C TYR A 118 -4.21 -5.84 -8.08
N VAL A 119 -4.56 -4.81 -7.33
CA VAL A 119 -3.65 -3.72 -6.97
C VAL A 119 -3.81 -3.34 -5.52
N VAL A 120 -2.73 -2.78 -4.98
CA VAL A 120 -2.70 -2.21 -3.63
C VAL A 120 -2.89 -0.70 -3.74
N ASP A 121 -3.96 -0.21 -3.13
CA ASP A 121 -4.27 1.21 -3.01
C ASP A 121 -3.94 1.72 -1.59
N ASN A 122 -3.69 3.02 -1.46
CA ASN A 122 -3.51 3.67 -0.14
C ASN A 122 -4.79 4.42 0.21
N VAL A 123 -5.49 3.98 1.24
CA VAL A 123 -6.71 4.63 1.74
C VAL A 123 -6.38 5.39 3.02
N VAL A 124 -6.75 6.66 3.08
CA VAL A 124 -6.54 7.50 4.26
C VAL A 124 -7.87 7.77 4.92
N VAL A 125 -8.01 7.38 6.19
CA VAL A 125 -9.25 7.52 6.97
C VAL A 125 -8.95 8.19 8.30
N GLN A 126 -9.85 9.07 8.75
CA GLN A 126 -9.80 9.66 10.08
C GLN A 126 -10.68 8.84 11.02
N VAL A 127 -10.15 8.39 12.15
CA VAL A 127 -10.82 7.45 13.07
C VAL A 127 -10.87 8.05 14.47
N SER A 128 -12.03 8.01 15.11
CA SER A 128 -12.17 8.34 16.53
C SER A 128 -11.63 7.20 17.41
N ARG A 129 -11.04 7.54 18.56
CA ARG A 129 -10.62 6.56 19.58
C ARG A 129 -11.55 6.48 20.79
N THR A 130 -12.62 7.27 20.83
CA THR A 130 -13.59 7.24 21.92
C THR A 130 -14.28 5.87 21.99
N GLY A 131 -14.03 5.10 23.04
CA GLY A 131 -14.54 3.72 23.15
C GLY A 131 -13.71 2.66 22.44
N GLY A 132 -12.49 3.01 21.98
CA GLY A 132 -11.59 2.12 21.25
C GLY A 132 -11.58 2.36 19.74
N LEU A 133 -10.68 1.68 19.03
CA LEU A 133 -10.59 1.77 17.57
C LEU A 133 -11.68 0.94 16.86
N GLY A 134 -12.04 -0.22 17.42
CA GLY A 134 -13.02 -1.12 16.82
C GLY A 134 -12.46 -1.97 15.68
N MET A 135 -11.20 -2.41 15.77
CA MET A 135 -10.56 -3.30 14.81
C MET A 135 -10.06 -4.57 15.50
N GLN A 136 -10.22 -5.71 14.85
CA GLN A 136 -9.61 -6.99 15.19
C GLN A 136 -8.51 -7.29 14.18
N LEU A 137 -7.32 -7.62 14.67
CA LEU A 137 -6.15 -7.89 13.83
C LEU A 137 -5.91 -9.40 13.69
N TRP A 138 -5.47 -9.82 12.51
CA TRP A 138 -5.09 -11.19 12.21
C TRP A 138 -3.69 -11.22 11.59
N GLU A 139 -2.81 -12.01 12.20
CA GLU A 139 -1.48 -12.27 11.68
C GLU A 139 -1.54 -13.27 10.52
N LEU A 140 -1.21 -12.80 9.32
CA LEU A 140 -1.10 -13.66 8.14
C LEU A 140 0.29 -14.26 8.00
N ALA A 141 1.32 -13.47 8.32
CA ALA A 141 2.71 -13.89 8.33
C ALA A 141 3.49 -13.09 9.38
N GLY A 142 4.30 -13.76 10.18
CA GLY A 142 5.05 -13.11 11.27
C GLY A 142 6.11 -14.03 11.87
N GLY A 143 6.62 -13.66 13.04
CA GLY A 143 7.60 -14.45 13.80
C GLY A 143 9.04 -14.33 13.30
N ARG A 144 9.36 -13.28 12.54
CA ARG A 144 10.74 -12.97 12.16
C ARG A 144 11.40 -12.09 13.21
N ASP A 145 12.70 -12.28 13.43
CA ASP A 145 13.48 -11.49 14.39
C ASP A 145 13.55 -9.98 14.05
N ASP A 146 13.28 -9.62 12.79
CA ASP A 146 13.25 -8.24 12.32
C ASP A 146 11.88 -7.56 12.44
N GLY A 147 10.87 -8.26 12.98
CA GLY A 147 9.49 -7.77 13.11
C GLY A 147 8.75 -7.59 11.79
N CYS A 148 9.33 -8.08 10.68
CA CYS A 148 8.70 -8.00 9.37
C CYS A 148 7.59 -9.06 9.25
N GLY A 149 6.42 -8.64 8.79
CA GLY A 149 5.28 -9.53 8.66
C GLY A 149 4.15 -8.92 7.84
N ILE A 150 3.00 -9.60 7.85
CA ILE A 150 1.76 -9.12 7.28
C ILE A 150 0.68 -9.30 8.34
N THR A 151 0.16 -8.18 8.82
CA THR A 151 -1.00 -8.12 9.71
C THR A 151 -2.17 -7.50 8.96
N LEU A 152 -3.30 -8.20 8.97
CA LEU A 152 -4.55 -7.77 8.35
C LEU A 152 -5.57 -7.38 9.41
N ILE A 153 -6.56 -6.59 9.00
CA ILE A 153 -7.76 -6.33 9.77
C ILE A 153 -8.76 -7.45 9.44
N GLU A 154 -9.09 -8.29 10.41
CA GLU A 154 -10.03 -9.40 10.27
C GLU A 154 -11.47 -8.94 10.52
N GLY A 155 -11.67 -8.13 11.55
CA GLY A 155 -12.98 -7.66 11.98
C GLY A 155 -12.98 -6.15 12.17
N VAL A 156 -14.09 -5.51 11.81
CA VAL A 156 -14.32 -4.08 12.01
C VAL A 156 -15.64 -3.86 12.74
N SER A 157 -15.68 -2.85 13.59
CA SER A 157 -16.88 -2.42 14.31
C SER A 157 -16.72 -0.97 14.78
N GLY A 158 -17.82 -0.31 15.15
CA GLY A 158 -17.77 0.98 15.83
C GLY A 158 -17.03 2.06 15.02
N ASN A 159 -15.99 2.65 15.61
CA ASN A 159 -15.30 3.81 15.02
C ASN A 159 -14.56 3.48 13.72
N ALA A 160 -13.91 2.32 13.62
CA ALA A 160 -13.20 1.91 12.41
C ALA A 160 -14.16 1.64 11.25
N GLU A 161 -15.27 0.95 11.52
CA GLU A 161 -16.30 0.70 10.52
C GLU A 161 -16.91 2.03 10.03
N ALA A 162 -17.25 2.95 10.94
CA ALA A 162 -17.79 4.27 10.60
C ALA A 162 -16.81 5.13 9.76
N ALA A 163 -15.50 4.92 9.93
CA ALA A 163 -14.47 5.58 9.14
C ALA A 163 -14.20 4.93 7.77
N GLY A 164 -14.84 3.79 7.47
CA GLY A 164 -14.68 3.08 6.20
C GLY A 164 -13.48 2.13 6.16
N VAL A 165 -12.97 1.68 7.32
CA VAL A 165 -12.03 0.56 7.41
C VAL A 165 -12.76 -0.73 7.03
N LEU A 166 -12.12 -1.61 6.25
CA LEU A 166 -12.72 -2.87 5.79
C LEU A 166 -11.88 -4.07 6.25
N PRO A 167 -12.51 -5.25 6.44
CA PRO A 167 -11.78 -6.51 6.55
C PRO A 167 -10.87 -6.73 5.33
N GLY A 168 -9.66 -7.25 5.56
CA GLY A 168 -8.63 -7.47 4.55
C GLY A 168 -7.69 -6.28 4.33
N ASP A 169 -7.99 -5.10 4.88
CA ASP A 169 -7.07 -3.96 4.91
C ASP A 169 -5.83 -4.28 5.78
N SER A 170 -4.71 -3.63 5.49
CA SER A 170 -3.50 -3.67 6.33
C SER A 170 -3.07 -2.26 6.75
N LEU A 171 -2.64 -2.08 8.00
CA LEU A 171 -2.20 -0.79 8.53
C LEU A 171 -0.83 -0.40 7.95
N ALA A 172 -0.77 0.69 7.18
CA ALA A 172 0.48 1.19 6.62
C ALA A 172 1.13 2.25 7.51
N ARG A 173 0.33 3.15 8.06
CA ARG A 173 0.79 4.31 8.83
C ARG A 173 -0.31 4.80 9.76
N ILE A 174 0.10 5.28 10.93
CA ILE A 174 -0.74 5.98 11.89
C ILE A 174 -0.17 7.38 12.07
N GLN A 175 -1.01 8.39 11.90
CA GLN A 175 -0.66 9.78 12.12
C GLN A 175 -1.62 10.36 13.15
N TYR A 176 -1.11 11.12 14.10
CA TYR A 176 -1.97 11.83 15.05
C TYR A 176 -1.46 13.23 15.34
N THR A 177 -2.40 14.12 15.67
CA THR A 177 -2.10 15.49 16.10
C THR A 177 -2.39 15.67 17.58
N THR A 178 -1.49 16.33 18.30
CA THR A 178 -1.73 16.74 19.68
C THR A 178 -1.62 18.27 19.79
N SER A 179 -2.64 18.87 20.41
CA SER A 179 -2.61 20.27 20.78
C SER A 179 -1.72 20.43 21.99
N MET A 180 -0.58 21.08 21.81
CA MET A 180 0.23 21.50 22.95
C MET A 180 -0.50 22.64 23.63
N GLN A 181 -1.15 22.38 24.78
CA GLN A 181 -1.55 23.46 25.67
C GLN A 181 -0.27 24.14 26.17
N GLY A 182 0.13 25.21 25.49
CA GLY A 182 1.14 26.10 25.98
C GLY A 182 0.65 26.66 27.31
N THR A 183 1.35 26.33 28.40
CA THR A 183 1.22 27.03 29.67
C THR A 183 1.72 28.46 29.46
N GLN A 184 0.86 29.34 28.92
CA GLN A 184 1.17 30.76 28.75
C GLN A 184 0.29 31.60 29.66
N SER A 185 0.84 31.84 30.84
CA SER A 185 0.55 32.99 31.68
C SER A 185 0.98 34.28 30.96
N SER A 186 0.16 34.87 30.10
CA SER A 186 0.17 36.32 29.90
C SER A 186 -0.97 36.80 29.01
N THR A 187 -1.74 37.73 29.56
CA THR A 187 -2.77 38.56 28.96
C THR A 187 -2.27 39.36 27.77
N THR A 188 -2.51 38.94 26.53
CA THR A 188 -2.82 39.87 25.41
C THR A 188 -3.53 39.09 24.30
N ALA A 189 -4.78 39.48 24.00
CA ALA A 189 -5.62 38.87 22.98
C ALA A 189 -5.09 39.19 21.57
N THR A 190 -4.43 38.21 20.95
CA THR A 190 -4.13 38.17 19.51
C THR A 190 -4.26 36.71 19.12
N GLU A 191 -4.90 36.43 17.98
CA GLU A 191 -5.26 35.09 17.47
C GLU A 191 -4.18 34.04 17.78
N MET A 192 -4.50 33.13 18.71
CA MET A 192 -3.60 32.06 19.15
C MET A 192 -3.50 31.01 18.05
N ASP A 193 -2.39 31.04 17.34
CA ASP A 193 -1.93 29.93 16.49
C ASP A 193 -1.54 28.76 17.43
N VAL A 194 -2.47 27.82 17.63
CA VAL A 194 -2.21 26.63 18.45
C VAL A 194 -1.23 25.75 17.69
N ALA A 195 0.03 25.75 18.11
CA ALA A 195 1.04 24.87 17.53
C ALA A 195 0.62 23.40 17.74
N GLN A 196 0.24 22.73 16.66
CA GLN A 196 -0.08 21.30 16.64
C GLN A 196 1.17 20.48 16.37
N ALA A 197 1.45 19.50 17.22
CA ALA A 197 2.50 18.52 16.97
C ALA A 197 1.93 17.35 16.16
N ILE A 198 2.52 17.07 14.99
CA ILE A 198 2.14 15.94 14.14
C ILE A 198 3.13 14.81 14.35
N THR A 199 2.66 13.67 14.85
CA THR A 199 3.47 12.45 14.98
C THR A 199 3.05 11.42 13.94
N THR A 200 4.01 10.80 13.28
CA THR A 200 3.78 9.74 12.28
C THR A 200 4.51 8.46 12.69
N LEU A 201 3.77 7.36 12.75
CA LEU A 201 4.25 6.02 13.06
C LEU A 201 4.00 5.12 11.84
N ASN A 202 5.05 4.44 11.35
CA ASN A 202 4.92 3.53 10.21
C ASN A 202 4.61 2.11 10.68
N CYS A 203 3.62 1.47 10.07
CA CYS A 203 3.16 0.11 10.39
C CYS A 203 3.23 -0.85 9.20
N GLU A 204 3.54 -0.36 8.00
CA GLU A 204 3.60 -1.20 6.79
C GLU A 204 4.61 -2.35 6.96
N CYS A 205 4.20 -3.56 6.54
CA CYS A 205 5.00 -4.79 6.62
C CYS A 205 5.45 -5.20 8.03
N ARG A 206 4.65 -4.89 9.06
CA ARG A 206 4.89 -5.36 10.43
C ARG A 206 4.08 -6.62 10.75
N ASP A 207 4.67 -7.50 11.53
CA ASP A 207 3.97 -8.61 12.17
C ASP A 207 3.00 -8.12 13.26
N PHE A 208 2.29 -9.05 13.89
CA PHE A 208 1.23 -8.70 14.82
C PHE A 208 1.76 -7.97 16.05
N ASP A 209 2.84 -8.48 16.64
CA ASP A 209 3.44 -7.92 17.84
C ASP A 209 3.99 -6.53 17.58
N ALA A 210 4.74 -6.32 16.48
CA ALA A 210 5.27 -5.02 16.12
C ALA A 210 4.17 -4.01 15.70
N THR A 211 3.02 -4.49 15.22
CA THR A 211 1.84 -3.66 14.96
C THR A 211 1.16 -3.25 16.27
N MET A 212 1.02 -4.19 17.20
CA MET A 212 0.44 -3.95 18.52
C MET A 212 1.29 -3.01 19.38
N GLU A 213 2.62 -3.11 19.29
CA GLU A 213 3.54 -2.17 19.93
C GLU A 213 3.24 -0.73 19.47
N VAL A 214 3.07 -0.51 18.16
CA VAL A 214 2.74 0.81 17.63
C VAL A 214 1.38 1.29 18.13
N LEU A 215 0.36 0.43 18.09
CA LEU A 215 -1.00 0.79 18.54
C LEU A 215 -1.09 1.10 20.04
N THR A 216 -0.33 0.37 20.86
CA THR A 216 -0.28 0.58 22.31
C THR A 216 0.58 1.78 22.71
N SER A 217 1.52 2.20 21.86
CA SER A 217 2.32 3.41 22.06
C SER A 217 1.55 4.72 21.85
N LEU A 218 0.33 4.66 21.29
CA LEU A 218 -0.48 5.84 21.04
C LEU A 218 -0.88 6.51 22.36
N PRO A 219 -0.76 7.84 22.47
CA PRO A 219 -1.12 8.57 23.68
C PRO A 219 -2.62 8.42 24.00
N PRO A 220 -3.07 8.74 25.23
CA PRO A 220 -4.49 8.66 25.58
C PRO A 220 -5.39 9.46 24.62
N PRO A 221 -6.63 9.02 24.35
CA PRO A 221 -7.51 9.69 23.38
C PRO A 221 -7.84 11.13 23.77
N GLU A 222 -7.75 11.51 25.05
CA GLU A 222 -8.05 12.86 25.54
C GLU A 222 -7.04 13.92 25.07
N VAL A 223 -5.83 13.51 24.68
CA VAL A 223 -4.78 14.42 24.22
C VAL A 223 -4.59 14.41 22.70
N VAL A 224 -5.32 13.54 21.99
CA VAL A 224 -5.24 13.40 20.52
C VAL A 224 -6.42 14.10 19.89
N ASP A 225 -6.16 15.13 19.10
CA ASP A 225 -7.23 15.87 18.41
C ASP A 225 -7.72 15.11 17.18
N THR A 226 -6.77 14.58 16.39
CA THR A 226 -7.06 13.81 15.19
C THR A 226 -6.17 12.58 15.12
N LEU A 227 -6.76 11.44 14.74
CA LEU A 227 -6.05 10.22 14.40
C LEU A 227 -6.40 9.84 12.96
N THR A 228 -5.38 9.74 12.12
CA THR A 228 -5.49 9.36 10.72
C THR A 228 -4.78 8.04 10.51
N LEU A 229 -5.48 7.07 9.95
CA LEU A 229 -4.92 5.78 9.53
C LEU A 229 -4.69 5.83 8.02
N THR A 230 -3.51 5.42 7.58
CA THR A 230 -3.28 5.04 6.19
C THR A 230 -3.31 3.52 6.11
N LEU A 231 -4.20 3.00 5.28
CA LEU A 231 -4.44 1.59 5.06
C LEU A 231 -3.94 1.20 3.67
N LYS A 232 -3.42 -0.01 3.55
CA LYS A 232 -3.28 -0.69 2.26
C LYS A 232 -4.55 -1.50 2.01
N ARG A 233 -5.19 -1.24 0.87
CA ARG A 233 -6.41 -1.92 0.46
C ARG A 233 -6.17 -2.67 -0.84
N LEU A 234 -6.57 -3.94 -0.89
CA LEU A 234 -6.61 -4.69 -2.14
C LEU A 234 -7.86 -4.29 -2.94
N ARG A 235 -7.64 -3.95 -4.19
CA ARG A 235 -8.71 -3.71 -5.16
C ARG A 235 -8.49 -4.53 -6.43
N THR A 236 -9.57 -4.89 -7.10
CA THR A 236 -9.49 -5.35 -8.49
C THR A 236 -9.19 -4.15 -9.39
N TRP A 237 -8.33 -4.35 -10.38
CA TRP A 237 -8.03 -3.32 -11.37
C TRP A 237 -9.26 -3.12 -12.26
N PRO A 238 -9.82 -1.90 -12.35
CA PRO A 238 -10.97 -1.66 -13.21
C PRO A 238 -10.58 -1.90 -14.67
N GLN A 239 -11.34 -2.75 -15.36
CA GLN A 239 -11.23 -2.94 -16.80
C GLN A 239 -12.37 -2.17 -17.47
N ILE A 240 -12.02 -1.24 -18.36
CA ILE A 240 -12.97 -0.46 -19.14
C ILE A 240 -12.78 -0.87 -20.60
N ASP A 241 -13.83 -1.41 -21.19
CA ASP A 241 -13.85 -1.74 -22.62
C ASP A 241 -14.05 -0.45 -23.42
N VAL A 242 -13.00 -0.04 -24.12
CA VAL A 242 -13.05 1.12 -25.03
C VAL A 242 -13.42 0.63 -26.42
N VAL A 243 -14.59 1.03 -26.90
CA VAL A 243 -15.02 0.79 -28.29
C VAL A 243 -14.47 1.93 -29.15
N VAL A 244 -13.68 1.57 -30.16
CA VAL A 244 -13.22 2.52 -31.19
C VAL A 244 -14.25 2.52 -32.31
N GLU A 245 -14.90 3.66 -32.53
CA GLU A 245 -15.77 3.90 -33.70
C GLU A 245 -14.96 4.33 -34.92
#